data_AF-A0A9E4R6B7-F1
#
_entry.id   AF-A0A9E4R6B7-F1
#
_cell.length_a   1.000
_cell.length_b   1.000
_cell.length_c   1.000
_cell.angle_alpha   90.00
_cell.angle_beta   90.00
_cell.angle_gamma   90.00
#
_symmetry.space_group_name_H-M   'P 1'
#
loop_
_entity.id
_entity.type
_entity.pdbx_description
1 polymer ?
#
loop_
_entity_poly.entity_id
_entity_poly.type
_entity_poly.pdbx_seq_one_letter_code
_entity_poly.pdbx_strand_id
1 'polypeptide(L)'
;MADSDNPVGPLADANVGEVIIYVRDLPAMKRFYSETLGLRVDADRGRLVSLKGGAGAEIALHGGRSADAANDPHWLLQIITELRTSTKLSPN
;
A
#
# COMPACT_ATOMS: atom_id res chain seq x y z
N MET A 1 -16.40 -29.11 -7.92
CA MET A 1 -15.20 -28.31 -8.23
C MET A 1 -15.44 -26.98 -7.54
N ALA A 2 -14.75 -26.70 -6.43
CA ALA A 2 -15.05 -25.53 -5.60
C ALA A 2 -14.60 -24.25 -6.30
N ASP A 3 -15.47 -23.25 -6.27
CA ASP A 3 -15.25 -21.84 -6.60
C ASP A 3 -14.23 -21.27 -5.59
N SER A 4 -12.95 -21.50 -5.82
CA SER A 4 -11.87 -21.14 -4.88
C SER A 4 -11.31 -19.73 -5.09
N ASP A 5 -11.82 -19.00 -6.09
CA ASP A 5 -11.31 -17.67 -6.47
C ASP A 5 -12.22 -16.52 -6.03
N ASN A 6 -13.38 -16.81 -5.42
CA ASN A 6 -14.26 -15.76 -4.95
C ASN A 6 -13.83 -15.31 -3.54
N PRO A 7 -13.43 -14.04 -3.34
CA PRO A 7 -13.00 -13.56 -2.03
C PRO A 7 -14.13 -13.67 -1.00
N VAL A 8 -13.84 -14.28 0.16
CA VAL A 8 -14.81 -14.47 1.25
C VAL A 8 -14.37 -13.63 2.45
N GLY A 9 -15.24 -12.73 2.92
CA GLY A 9 -14.99 -11.91 4.11
C GLY A 9 -15.68 -10.53 4.07
N PRO A 10 -15.62 -9.75 5.15
CA PRO A 10 -16.28 -8.43 5.24
C PRO A 10 -15.74 -7.39 4.25
N LEU A 11 -14.63 -7.69 3.55
CA LEU A 11 -13.98 -6.84 2.55
C LEU A 11 -13.89 -7.52 1.18
N ALA A 12 -14.76 -8.49 0.89
CA ALA A 12 -14.74 -9.25 -0.37
C ALA A 12 -14.79 -8.37 -1.63
N ASP A 13 -15.47 -7.23 -1.57
CA ASP A 13 -15.61 -6.28 -2.68
C ASP A 13 -14.63 -5.09 -2.61
N ALA A 14 -13.71 -5.09 -1.65
CA ALA A 14 -12.78 -3.99 -1.45
C ALA A 14 -11.52 -4.15 -2.30
N ASN A 15 -10.98 -3.04 -2.81
CA ASN A 15 -9.65 -3.01 -3.41
C ASN A 15 -8.64 -2.54 -2.37
N VAL A 16 -7.41 -3.04 -2.43
CA VAL A 16 -6.30 -2.42 -1.72
C VAL A 16 -5.99 -1.09 -2.40
N GLY A 17 -6.17 0.01 -1.68
CA GLY A 17 -5.91 1.37 -2.17
C GLY A 17 -4.45 1.77 -1.95
N GLU A 18 -3.95 1.63 -0.72
CA GLU A 18 -2.59 2.06 -0.37
C GLU A 18 -1.96 1.14 0.68
N VAL A 19 -0.65 0.94 0.55
CA VAL A 19 0.19 0.18 1.47
C VAL A 19 1.27 1.09 2.05
N ILE A 20 1.24 1.33 3.36
CA ILE A 20 2.27 2.13 4.04
C ILE A 20 3.31 1.18 4.66
N ILE A 21 4.58 1.40 4.30
CA ILE A 21 5.74 0.67 4.79
C ILE A 21 6.64 1.64 5.56
N TYR A 22 6.88 1.34 6.83
CA TYR A 22 7.82 2.08 7.65
C TYR A 22 9.24 1.58 7.41
N VAL A 23 10.13 2.50 7.03
CA VAL A 23 11.50 2.18 6.63
C VAL A 23 12.52 2.94 7.47
N ARG A 24 13.66 2.30 7.73
CA ARG A 24 14.76 2.88 8.50
C ARG A 24 15.55 3.89 7.67
N ASP A 25 15.89 3.49 6.44
CA ASP A 25 16.63 4.30 5.48
C ASP A 25 15.73 4.58 4.28
N LEU A 26 15.04 5.72 4.34
CA LEU A 26 14.12 6.15 3.30
C LEU A 26 14.83 6.42 1.96
N PRO A 27 15.99 7.11 1.91
CA PRO A 27 16.77 7.21 0.68
C PRO A 27 17.13 5.87 0.04
N ALA A 28 17.62 4.89 0.82
CA ALA A 28 17.96 3.57 0.30
C ALA A 28 16.73 2.81 -0.22
N MET A 29 15.62 2.85 0.51
CA MET A 29 14.38 2.18 0.07
C MET A 29 13.76 2.84 -1.14
N LYS A 30 13.76 4.18 -1.22
CA LYS A 30 13.33 4.89 -2.42
C LYS A 30 14.10 4.41 -3.65
N ARG A 31 15.43 4.30 -3.58
CA ARG A 31 16.25 3.77 -4.68
C ARG A 31 15.89 2.33 -5.02
N PHE A 32 15.76 1.47 -4.01
CA PHE A 32 15.36 0.07 -4.25
C PHE A 32 14.02 -0.03 -5.00
N TYR A 33 12.98 0.62 -4.51
CA TYR A 33 11.66 0.53 -5.14
C TYR A 33 11.59 1.22 -6.51
N SER A 34 12.27 2.35 -6.69
CA SER A 34 12.20 3.08 -7.97
C SER A 34 13.19 2.61 -9.03
N GLU A 35 14.42 2.29 -8.64
CA GLU A 35 15.51 1.95 -9.57
C GLU A 35 15.65 0.45 -9.77
N THR A 36 15.43 -0.36 -8.72
CA THR A 36 15.53 -1.83 -8.83
C THR A 36 14.20 -2.45 -9.24
N LEU A 37 13.09 -2.02 -8.63
CA LEU A 37 11.76 -2.58 -8.94
C LEU A 37 10.99 -1.79 -10.00
N GLY A 38 11.49 -0.61 -10.41
CA GLY A 38 10.92 0.18 -11.49
C GLY A 38 9.62 0.92 -11.14
N LEU A 39 9.30 1.07 -9.84
CA LEU A 39 8.13 1.85 -9.43
C LEU A 39 8.36 3.34 -9.69
N ARG A 40 7.30 4.03 -10.08
CA ARG A 40 7.37 5.47 -10.29
C ARG A 40 7.21 6.19 -8.96
N VAL A 41 8.13 7.09 -8.62
CA VAL A 41 7.91 8.06 -7.53
C VAL A 41 6.80 9.01 -7.95
N ASP A 42 5.69 8.99 -7.22
CA ASP A 42 4.54 9.86 -7.48
C ASP A 42 4.63 11.17 -6.69
N ALA A 43 5.03 11.07 -5.42
CA ALA A 43 5.26 12.21 -4.55
C ALA A 43 6.41 11.92 -3.56
N ASP A 44 7.16 12.96 -3.23
CA ASP A 44 8.20 12.92 -2.18
C ASP A 44 7.99 14.13 -1.27
N ARG A 45 7.67 13.85 0.00
CA ARG A 45 7.43 14.84 1.05
C ARG A 45 8.46 14.75 2.17
N GLY A 46 9.66 14.27 1.86
CA GLY A 46 10.80 14.22 2.80
C GLY A 46 10.77 13.02 3.73
N ARG A 47 9.74 12.86 4.57
CA ARG A 47 9.55 11.65 5.41
C ARG A 47 8.60 10.64 4.81
N LEU A 48 7.87 11.02 3.77
CA LEU A 48 6.90 10.16 3.09
C LEU A 48 7.20 10.17 1.60
N VAL A 49 7.36 9.00 1.00
CA VAL A 49 7.56 8.83 -0.45
C VAL A 49 6.48 7.91 -0.98
N SER A 50 5.64 8.43 -1.85
CA SER A 50 4.61 7.67 -2.57
C SER A 50 5.18 7.08 -3.86
N LEU A 51 4.89 5.81 -4.11
CA LEU A 51 5.34 5.02 -5.25
C LEU A 51 4.13 4.36 -5.91
N LYS A 52 4.06 4.42 -7.24
CA LYS A 52 3.00 3.78 -8.02
C LYS A 52 3.54 2.66 -8.89
N GLY A 53 2.85 1.51 -8.84
CA GLY A 53 3.04 0.38 -9.73
C GLY A 53 1.80 0.15 -10.60
N GLY A 54 1.81 0.65 -11.84
CA GLY A 54 0.73 0.39 -12.81
C GLY A 54 -0.68 0.77 -12.30
N ALA A 55 -1.69 -0.02 -12.69
CA ALA A 55 -3.10 0.17 -12.32
C ALA A 55 -3.47 -0.36 -10.92
N GLY A 56 -2.48 -0.68 -10.07
CA GLY A 56 -2.66 -1.30 -8.75
C GLY A 56 -2.52 -0.33 -7.58
N ALA A 57 -2.42 -0.91 -6.38
CA ALA A 57 -2.28 -0.21 -5.11
C ALA A 57 -1.05 0.71 -5.06
N GLU A 58 -1.19 1.85 -4.37
CA GLU A 58 -0.09 2.77 -4.07
C GLU A 58 0.78 2.23 -2.93
N ILE A 59 2.10 2.42 -3.01
CA ILE A 59 3.02 2.10 -1.91
C ILE A 59 3.58 3.41 -1.34
N ALA A 60 3.37 3.66 -0.06
CA ALA A 60 3.92 4.79 0.66
C ALA A 60 5.04 4.34 1.60
N LEU A 61 6.24 4.92 1.45
CA LEU A 61 7.37 4.71 2.34
C LEU A 61 7.44 5.82 3.38
N HIS A 62 7.36 5.47 4.67
CA HIS A 62 7.49 6.43 5.75
C HIS A 62 8.82 6.26 6.49
N GLY A 63 9.66 7.30 6.48
CA GLY A 63 10.93 7.38 7.20
C GLY A 63 10.76 7.90 8.64
N GLY A 64 11.64 7.45 9.54
CA GLY A 64 11.77 8.05 10.88
C GLY A 64 11.30 7.19 12.07
N ARG A 65 11.12 5.88 11.90
CA ARG A 65 10.97 4.98 13.06
C ARG A 65 12.36 4.68 13.63
N SER A 66 12.63 5.10 14.87
CA SER A 66 13.92 4.85 15.55
C SER A 66 14.18 3.35 15.71
N ALA A 67 15.43 2.93 15.61
CA ALA A 67 15.86 1.56 15.84
C ALA A 67 15.63 1.08 17.29
N ASP A 68 15.37 2.00 18.22
CA ASP A 68 15.16 1.74 19.64
C ASP A 68 13.76 1.21 19.99
N ALA A 69 12.92 0.96 19.00
CA ALA A 69 11.62 0.35 19.21
C ALA A 69 11.77 -1.18 19.42
N ALA A 70 12.47 -1.56 20.50
CA ALA A 70 12.64 -2.96 20.92
C ALA A 70 11.30 -3.66 21.25
N ASN A 71 10.18 -2.91 21.31
CA ASN A 71 8.84 -3.40 21.62
C ASN A 71 7.79 -3.05 20.56
N ASP A 72 8.17 -2.50 19.41
CA ASP A 72 7.24 -2.10 18.35
C ASP A 72 7.64 -2.87 17.08
N PRO A 73 6.76 -3.68 16.45
CA PRO A 73 7.17 -4.60 15.39
C PRO A 73 8.00 -3.87 14.35
N HIS A 74 9.22 -4.37 14.13
CA HIS A 74 10.25 -3.77 13.27
C HIS A 74 9.81 -3.57 11.81
N TRP A 75 8.65 -4.11 11.46
CA TRP A 75 7.93 -3.92 10.21
C TRP A 75 6.46 -3.61 10.55
N LEU A 76 5.92 -2.51 10.02
CA LEU A 76 4.49 -2.22 10.07
C LEU A 76 4.01 -2.08 8.63
N LEU A 77 3.03 -2.91 8.27
CA LEU A 77 2.33 -2.88 7.00
C LEU A 77 0.90 -2.40 7.27
N GLN A 78 0.58 -1.18 6.85
CA GLN A 78 -0.80 -0.70 6.90
C GLN A 78 -1.42 -0.84 5.52
N ILE A 79 -2.55 -1.53 5.45
CA ILE A 79 -3.32 -1.72 4.21
C ILE A 79 -4.57 -0.85 4.30
N ILE A 80 -4.67 0.14 3.44
CA ILE A 80 -5.86 0.95 3.25
C ILE A 80 -6.69 0.29 2.16
N THR A 81 -7.96 0.04 2.43
CA THR A 81 -8.88 -0.56 1.46
C THR A 81 -9.99 0.41 1.10
N GLU A 82 -10.39 0.40 -0.17
CA GLU A 82 -11.49 1.18 -0.69
C GLU A 82 -12.64 0.24 -1.07
N LEU A 83 -13.83 0.49 -0.50
CA LEU A 83 -15.04 -0.24 -0.85
C LEU A 83 -15.52 0.21 -2.23
N ARG A 84 -15.84 -0.73 -3.13
CA ARG A 84 -16.57 -0.38 -4.35
C ARG A 84 -17.97 0.11 -3.99
N THR A 85 -18.24 1.39 -4.21
CA THR A 85 -19.63 1.86 -4.28
C THR A 85 -20.27 1.28 -5.53
N SER A 86 -21.11 0.26 -5.35
CA SER A 86 -21.97 -0.24 -6.42
C SER A 86 -22.95 0.87 -6.81
N THR A 87 -22.71 1.52 -7.95
CA THR A 87 -23.66 2.44 -8.56
C THR A 87 -24.85 1.62 -9.04
N LYS A 88 -25.80 1.34 -8.15
CA LYS A 88 -27.07 0.75 -8.52
C LYS A 88 -27.83 1.80 -9.34
N LEU A 89 -27.67 1.78 -10.67
CA LEU A 89 -28.57 2.49 -11.57
C LEU A 89 -29.97 1.91 -11.34
N SER A 90 -30.88 2.70 -10.76
CA SER A 90 -32.30 2.38 -10.73
C SER A 90 -32.82 2.40 -12.18
N PRO A 91 -33.40 1.30 -12.69
CA PRO A 91 -34.17 1.38 -13.93
C PRO A 91 -35.46 2.16 -13.66
N ASN A 92 -35.74 3.08 -14.57
CA ASN A 92 -36.95 3.92 -14.63
C ASN A 92 -38.11 3.13 -15.21
#